data_AF-A0A2U2HHS6-F1
#
_entry.id   AF-A0A2U2HHS6-F1
#
_cell.length_a   1.000
_cell.length_b   1.000
_cell.length_c   1.000
_cell.angle_alpha   90.00
_cell.angle_beta   90.00
_cell.angle_gamma   90.00
#
_symmetry.space_group_name_H-M   'P 1'
#
loop_
_entity.id
_entity.type
_entity.pdbx_description
1 polymer ?
#
loop_
_entity_poly.entity_id
_entity_poly.type
_entity_poly.pdbx_seq_one_letter_code
_entity_poly.pdbx_strand_id
1 'polypeptide(L)'
;MEIAAGALRENLVISSSSREIFRPGTALITNSGVEIKLTMFCEPCKRIFPVARDLGSMINRRGILGSIETGGIILVGDTISLHPGRYAALPKSAHQKFLDFVPTIPAGKVVRYLDVTIAIGVADSFVRAIPGFIKRSVGYDIPLHRIVNAQGKLLTYIPNQAEKLSDEGVQVEVKTGLSGSTLGAVDLASHLWQG
;
A
#
# COMPACT_ATOMS: atom_id res chain seq x y z
N MET A 1 -19.70 -13.86 -20.35
CA MET A 1 -18.90 -14.66 -19.41
C MET A 1 -19.38 -14.31 -18.03
N GLU A 2 -19.99 -15.26 -17.34
CA GLU A 2 -20.40 -15.10 -15.95
C GLU A 2 -19.20 -15.48 -15.08
N ILE A 3 -18.67 -14.52 -14.31
CA ILE A 3 -17.55 -14.75 -13.40
C ILE A 3 -18.16 -14.94 -12.02
N ALA A 4 -17.97 -16.13 -11.43
CA ALA A 4 -18.48 -16.42 -10.10
C ALA A 4 -17.86 -15.50 -9.03
N ALA A 5 -18.62 -15.20 -7.98
CA ALA A 5 -18.10 -14.48 -6.81
C ALA A 5 -16.86 -15.18 -6.24
N GLY A 6 -15.84 -14.40 -5.89
CA GLY A 6 -14.54 -14.86 -5.40
C GLY A 6 -13.56 -15.30 -6.47
N ALA A 7 -13.99 -15.47 -7.73
CA ALA A 7 -13.14 -15.97 -8.80
C ALA A 7 -12.03 -14.98 -9.19
N LEU A 8 -12.21 -13.68 -8.94
CA LEU A 8 -11.20 -12.63 -9.15
C LEU A 8 -10.32 -12.39 -7.91
N ARG A 9 -10.54 -13.19 -6.85
CA ARG A 9 -9.89 -13.12 -5.54
C ARG A 9 -10.18 -11.81 -4.80
N GLU A 10 -11.36 -11.26 -5.02
CA GLU A 10 -11.91 -10.13 -4.30
C GLU A 10 -12.35 -10.55 -2.89
N ASN A 11 -12.28 -9.61 -1.94
CA ASN A 11 -12.76 -9.82 -0.57
C ASN A 11 -14.25 -9.51 -0.43
N LEU A 12 -14.75 -8.56 -1.22
CA LEU A 12 -16.13 -8.09 -1.19
C LEU A 12 -16.72 -8.13 -2.61
N VAL A 13 -17.93 -8.68 -2.72
CA VAL A 13 -18.75 -8.63 -3.93
C VAL A 13 -19.97 -7.79 -3.61
N ILE A 14 -20.18 -6.73 -4.38
CA ILE A 14 -21.25 -5.76 -4.13
C ILE A 14 -22.18 -5.76 -5.35
N SER A 15 -23.45 -6.09 -5.11
CA SER A 15 -24.48 -5.93 -6.13
C SER A 15 -24.90 -4.47 -6.19
N SER A 16 -24.81 -3.86 -7.36
CA SER A 16 -25.21 -2.47 -7.57
C SER A 16 -25.59 -2.23 -9.03
N SER A 17 -26.61 -1.40 -9.22
CA SER A 17 -27.00 -0.85 -10.53
C SER A 17 -26.11 0.30 -11.00
N SER A 18 -25.30 0.89 -10.11
CA SER A 18 -24.56 2.14 -10.34
C SER A 18 -23.05 1.93 -10.29
N ARG A 19 -22.52 1.21 -11.30
CA ARG A 19 -21.11 0.80 -11.37
C ARG A 19 -20.15 1.98 -11.49
N GLU A 20 -20.58 3.06 -12.11
CA GLU A 20 -19.82 4.30 -12.33
C GLU A 20 -19.42 5.02 -11.03
N ILE A 21 -20.14 4.75 -9.94
CA ILE A 21 -19.84 5.31 -8.61
C ILE A 21 -18.63 4.62 -7.99
N PHE A 22 -18.35 3.37 -8.35
CA PHE A 22 -17.15 2.66 -7.91
C PHE A 22 -15.94 3.24 -8.64
N ARG A 23 -15.30 4.22 -8.02
CA ARG A 23 -14.08 4.86 -8.53
C ARG A 23 -13.22 5.36 -7.37
N PRO A 24 -11.90 5.54 -7.59
CA PRO A 24 -11.01 6.10 -6.58
C PRO A 24 -11.54 7.42 -6.00
N GLY A 25 -11.42 7.58 -4.68
CA GLY A 25 -11.96 8.73 -3.94
C GLY A 25 -13.39 8.53 -3.40
N THR A 26 -14.06 7.44 -3.77
CA THR A 26 -15.39 7.10 -3.22
C THR A 26 -15.24 6.44 -1.85
N ALA A 27 -16.11 6.78 -0.91
CA ALA A 27 -16.25 6.01 0.33
C ALA A 27 -17.37 4.98 0.20
N LEU A 28 -17.12 3.80 0.71
CA LEU A 28 -18.07 2.73 0.95
C LEU A 28 -18.34 2.70 2.45
N ILE A 29 -19.58 2.93 2.87
CA ILE A 29 -19.96 2.95 4.29
C ILE A 29 -21.04 1.89 4.51
N THR A 30 -20.74 0.90 5.36
CA THR A 30 -21.72 -0.11 5.77
C THR A 30 -22.68 0.45 6.80
N ASN A 31 -23.85 -0.17 6.95
CA ASN A 31 -24.79 0.10 8.04
C ASN A 31 -24.17 -0.10 9.44
N SER A 32 -23.15 -0.96 9.56
CA SER A 32 -22.38 -1.18 10.80
C SER A 32 -21.33 -0.09 11.09
N GLY A 33 -21.17 0.89 10.20
CA GLY A 33 -20.23 2.01 10.37
C GLY A 33 -18.81 1.73 9.88
N VAL A 34 -18.57 0.59 9.20
CA VAL A 34 -17.28 0.34 8.55
C VAL A 34 -17.16 1.25 7.34
N GLU A 35 -16.06 1.98 7.25
CA GLU A 35 -15.78 2.88 6.15
C GLU A 35 -14.53 2.43 5.39
N ILE A 36 -14.69 2.25 4.07
CA ILE A 36 -13.63 1.89 3.14
C ILE A 36 -13.49 2.98 2.08
N LYS A 37 -12.31 3.59 1.99
CA LYS A 37 -11.97 4.50 0.91
C LYS A 37 -11.48 3.71 -0.30
N LEU A 38 -12.09 3.90 -1.46
CA LEU A 38 -11.62 3.30 -2.71
C LEU A 38 -10.39 4.04 -3.24
N THR A 39 -9.32 3.30 -3.54
CA THR A 39 -7.98 3.87 -3.80
C THR A 39 -7.50 3.75 -5.24
N MET A 40 -7.73 2.60 -5.90
CA MET A 40 -7.37 2.39 -7.31
C MET A 40 -8.09 1.18 -7.90
N PHE A 41 -8.23 1.17 -9.23
CA PHE A 41 -8.60 -0.04 -9.94
C PHE A 41 -7.55 -1.12 -9.74
N CYS A 42 -8.02 -2.33 -9.45
CA CYS A 42 -7.15 -3.47 -9.28
C CYS A 42 -6.63 -3.93 -10.65
N GLU A 43 -5.32 -3.99 -10.82
CA GLU A 43 -4.73 -4.35 -12.11
C GLU A 43 -4.94 -5.85 -12.42
N PRO A 44 -5.24 -6.21 -13.68
CA PRO A 44 -5.20 -7.59 -14.14
C PRO A 44 -3.83 -8.20 -13.92
N CYS A 45 -3.78 -9.40 -13.33
CA CYS A 45 -2.51 -10.08 -13.08
C CYS A 45 -2.63 -11.58 -13.33
N LYS A 46 -1.48 -12.28 -13.36
CA LYS A 46 -1.42 -13.74 -13.59
C LYS A 46 -2.30 -14.57 -12.64
N ARG A 47 -2.67 -14.03 -11.47
CA ARG A 47 -3.52 -14.73 -10.49
C ARG A 47 -4.96 -14.96 -10.98
N ILE A 48 -5.45 -14.14 -11.91
CA ILE A 48 -6.81 -14.28 -12.48
C ILE A 48 -6.80 -14.94 -13.86
N PHE A 49 -5.64 -15.36 -14.36
CA PHE A 49 -5.51 -16.00 -15.67
C PHE A 49 -6.40 -17.25 -15.86
N PRO A 50 -6.64 -18.09 -14.83
CA PRO A 50 -7.56 -19.23 -14.95
C PRO A 50 -9.00 -18.85 -15.30
N VAL A 51 -9.43 -17.63 -14.96
CA VAL A 51 -10.81 -17.15 -15.13
C VAL A 51 -10.93 -16.06 -16.20
N ALA A 52 -9.83 -15.38 -16.53
CA ALA A 52 -9.74 -14.39 -17.59
C ALA A 52 -8.41 -14.52 -18.33
N ARG A 53 -8.44 -15.21 -19.49
CA ARG A 53 -7.24 -15.46 -20.32
C ARG A 53 -6.70 -14.19 -20.95
N ASP A 54 -7.58 -13.32 -21.43
CA ASP A 54 -7.21 -12.00 -21.90
C ASP A 54 -7.21 -11.00 -20.73
N LEU A 55 -6.02 -10.76 -20.17
CA LEU A 55 -5.84 -9.79 -19.09
C LEU A 55 -6.13 -8.35 -19.55
N GLY A 56 -5.95 -8.02 -20.83
CA GLY A 56 -6.25 -6.69 -21.37
C GLY A 56 -7.74 -6.36 -21.27
N SER A 57 -8.59 -7.35 -21.54
CA SER A 57 -10.05 -7.22 -21.38
C SER A 57 -10.53 -6.94 -19.95
N MET A 58 -9.65 -7.15 -18.95
CA MET A 58 -9.96 -6.99 -17.52
C MET A 58 -9.49 -5.65 -16.94
N ILE A 59 -8.85 -4.78 -17.74
CA ILE A 59 -8.43 -3.44 -17.31
C ILE A 59 -9.66 -2.67 -16.80
N ASN A 60 -9.58 -2.13 -15.57
CA ASN A 60 -10.67 -1.47 -14.86
C ASN A 60 -11.93 -2.32 -14.62
N ARG A 61 -11.87 -3.63 -14.86
CA ARG A 61 -12.99 -4.57 -14.73
C ARG A 61 -12.75 -5.70 -13.73
N ARG A 62 -11.54 -5.78 -13.16
CA ARG A 62 -11.20 -6.73 -12.09
C ARG A 62 -11.85 -6.35 -10.74
N GLY A 63 -12.09 -5.07 -10.50
CA GLY A 63 -12.55 -4.52 -9.23
C GLY A 63 -11.72 -3.31 -8.80
N ILE A 64 -11.92 -2.85 -7.56
CA ILE A 64 -11.28 -1.66 -7.00
C ILE A 64 -10.75 -2.01 -5.62
N LEU A 65 -9.53 -1.57 -5.33
CA LEU A 65 -8.90 -1.70 -4.02
C LEU A 65 -9.42 -0.61 -3.07
N GLY A 66 -9.39 -0.86 -1.77
CA GLY A 66 -9.71 0.14 -0.78
C GLY A 66 -8.85 0.05 0.48
N SER A 67 -8.73 1.18 1.17
CA SER A 67 -8.15 1.30 2.52
C SER A 67 -9.28 1.40 3.54
N ILE A 68 -9.06 0.81 4.72
CA ILE A 68 -10.00 0.93 5.84
C ILE A 68 -9.75 2.26 6.53
N GLU A 69 -10.78 3.12 6.57
CA GLU A 69 -10.74 4.41 7.28
C GLU A 69 -11.40 4.28 8.67
N THR A 70 -12.40 3.39 8.79
CA THR A 70 -12.98 3.01 10.08
C THR A 70 -13.23 1.50 10.07
N GLY A 71 -12.59 0.80 10.99
CA GLY A 71 -12.66 -0.67 11.10
C GLY A 71 -13.95 -1.15 11.77
N GLY A 72 -14.24 -2.44 11.60
CA GLY A 72 -15.39 -3.10 12.21
C GLY A 72 -15.71 -4.42 11.53
N ILE A 73 -16.94 -4.90 11.73
CA ILE A 73 -17.42 -6.18 11.17
C ILE A 73 -18.30 -5.89 9.96
N ILE A 74 -18.01 -6.59 8.85
CA ILE A 74 -18.85 -6.64 7.65
C ILE A 74 -19.42 -8.05 7.54
N LEU A 75 -20.74 -8.15 7.37
CA LEU A 75 -21.45 -9.40 7.20
C LEU A 75 -22.01 -9.51 5.77
N VAL A 76 -22.18 -10.75 5.32
CA VAL A 76 -22.88 -11.01 4.04
C VAL A 76 -24.33 -10.54 4.17
N GLY A 77 -24.76 -9.70 3.23
CA GLY A 77 -26.09 -9.09 3.25
C GLY A 77 -26.12 -7.68 3.81
N ASP A 78 -25.01 -7.15 4.34
CA ASP A 78 -24.93 -5.76 4.78
C ASP A 78 -25.26 -4.80 3.63
N THR A 79 -25.99 -3.75 3.99
CA THR A 79 -26.27 -2.65 3.07
C THR A 79 -25.10 -1.68 3.07
N ILE A 80 -24.80 -1.17 1.88
CA ILE A 80 -23.67 -0.29 1.62
C ILE A 80 -24.19 0.99 1.01
N SER A 81 -23.77 2.12 1.57
CA SER A 81 -23.92 3.44 0.96
C SER A 81 -22.62 3.86 0.28
N LEU A 82 -22.74 4.46 -0.90
CA LEU A 82 -21.60 4.95 -1.68
C LEU A 82 -21.59 6.47 -1.68
N HIS A 83 -20.45 7.07 -1.32
CA HIS A 83 -20.26 8.51 -1.24
C HIS A 83 -19.15 8.93 -2.20
N PRO A 84 -19.45 9.17 -3.49
CA PRO A 84 -18.44 9.54 -4.47
C PRO A 84 -17.83 10.90 -4.15
N GLY A 85 -16.50 11.02 -4.28
CA GLY A 85 -15.78 12.27 -4.04
C GLY A 85 -15.64 12.66 -2.55
N ARG A 86 -16.01 11.75 -1.63
CA ARG A 86 -15.74 11.93 -0.19
C ARG A 86 -14.25 12.07 0.10
N TYR A 87 -13.39 11.48 -0.73
CA TYR A 87 -11.96 11.64 -0.69
C TYR A 87 -11.42 12.16 -2.02
N ALA A 88 -10.32 12.91 -1.96
CA ALA A 88 -9.50 13.17 -3.15
C ALA A 88 -9.04 11.83 -3.74
N ALA A 89 -9.23 11.67 -5.06
CA ALA A 89 -8.74 10.50 -5.76
C ALA A 89 -7.21 10.47 -5.71
N LEU A 90 -6.65 9.32 -5.34
CA LEU A 90 -5.20 9.14 -5.39
C LEU A 90 -4.68 9.22 -6.83
N PRO A 91 -3.43 9.68 -7.05
CA PRO A 91 -2.80 9.64 -8.36
C PRO A 91 -2.88 8.25 -8.99
N LYS A 92 -3.04 8.20 -10.32
CA LYS A 92 -3.05 6.91 -11.04
C LYS A 92 -1.69 6.19 -10.98
N SER A 93 -0.60 6.94 -11.00
CA SER A 93 0.75 6.39 -10.94
C SER A 93 1.08 5.92 -9.53
N ALA A 94 1.32 4.62 -9.35
CA ALA A 94 1.77 4.07 -8.07
C ALA A 94 3.08 4.72 -7.57
N HIS A 95 3.96 5.14 -8.49
CA HIS A 95 5.18 5.87 -8.13
C HIS A 95 4.87 7.29 -7.65
N GLN A 96 3.88 7.98 -8.24
CA GLN A 96 3.45 9.29 -7.72
C GLN A 96 2.84 9.16 -6.33
N LYS A 97 1.98 8.16 -6.11
CA LYS A 97 1.45 7.89 -4.75
C LYS A 97 2.56 7.64 -3.73
N PHE A 98 3.63 6.94 -4.13
CA PHE A 98 4.83 6.75 -3.32
C PHE A 98 5.52 8.08 -3.00
N LEU A 99 5.72 8.95 -3.98
CA LEU A 99 6.31 10.27 -3.78
C LEU A 99 5.47 11.14 -2.83
N ASP A 100 4.14 11.06 -2.92
CA ASP A 100 3.22 11.82 -2.08
C ASP A 100 3.17 11.27 -0.64
N PHE A 101 3.31 9.95 -0.48
CA PHE A 101 3.24 9.28 0.82
C PHE A 101 4.52 9.42 1.65
N VAL A 102 5.71 9.22 1.05
CA VAL A 102 6.97 9.18 1.81
C VAL A 102 7.20 10.40 2.71
N PRO A 103 6.90 11.64 2.27
CA PRO A 103 7.00 12.83 3.14
C PRO A 103 6.11 12.80 4.40
N THR A 104 5.04 11.99 4.40
CA THR A 104 4.09 11.90 5.54
C THR A 104 4.60 11.03 6.68
N ILE A 105 5.62 10.19 6.44
CA ILE A 105 6.21 9.34 7.49
C ILE A 105 6.85 10.26 8.53
N PRO A 106 6.44 10.23 9.81
CA PRO A 106 6.98 11.14 10.82
C PRO A 106 8.49 10.95 11.05
N ALA A 107 9.18 12.02 11.46
CA ALA A 107 10.56 11.90 11.93
C ALA A 107 10.64 10.94 13.14
N GLY A 108 11.72 10.17 13.23
CA GLY A 108 11.92 9.20 14.31
C GLY A 108 11.14 7.89 14.13
N LYS A 109 10.42 7.75 13.01
CA LYS A 109 9.65 6.56 12.66
C LYS A 109 10.10 5.95 11.34
N VAL A 110 9.89 4.65 11.21
CA VAL A 110 10.22 3.89 10.00
C VAL A 110 9.03 3.09 9.50
N VAL A 111 9.05 2.74 8.22
CA VAL A 111 8.07 1.87 7.56
C VAL A 111 8.78 0.76 6.78
N ARG A 112 8.11 -0.38 6.62
CA ARG A 112 8.56 -1.47 5.75
C ARG A 112 7.92 -1.32 4.37
N TYR A 113 8.43 -2.06 3.38
CA TYR A 113 7.83 -2.05 2.03
C TYR A 113 6.34 -2.41 2.02
N LEU A 114 5.91 -3.33 2.88
CA LEU A 114 4.49 -3.70 2.97
C LEU A 114 3.64 -2.53 3.49
N ASP A 115 4.13 -1.83 4.51
CA ASP A 115 3.43 -0.67 5.08
C ASP A 115 3.31 0.44 4.02
N VAL A 116 4.36 0.67 3.22
CA VAL A 116 4.32 1.58 2.06
C VAL A 116 3.24 1.15 1.07
N THR A 117 3.14 -0.13 0.71
CA THR A 117 2.12 -0.60 -0.25
C THR A 117 0.69 -0.40 0.26
N ILE A 118 0.47 -0.63 1.55
CA ILE A 118 -0.83 -0.40 2.19
C ILE A 118 -1.17 1.09 2.13
N ALA A 119 -0.23 1.95 2.53
CA ALA A 119 -0.46 3.38 2.62
C ALA A 119 -0.70 4.05 1.26
N ILE A 120 0.00 3.62 0.20
CA ILE A 120 -0.26 4.12 -1.16
C ILE A 120 -1.48 3.45 -1.81
N GLY A 121 -2.16 2.56 -1.09
CA GLY A 121 -3.40 1.91 -1.52
C GLY A 121 -3.24 1.08 -2.79
N VAL A 122 -2.13 0.34 -2.92
CA VAL A 122 -1.88 -0.61 -4.02
C VAL A 122 -2.00 -2.05 -3.54
N ALA A 123 -2.08 -3.02 -4.45
CA ALA A 123 -2.10 -4.43 -4.09
C ALA A 123 -0.74 -4.88 -3.54
N ASP A 124 -0.72 -5.82 -2.60
CA ASP A 124 0.49 -6.39 -1.96
C ASP A 124 1.58 -6.82 -2.96
N SER A 125 1.19 -7.24 -4.17
CA SER A 125 2.14 -7.63 -5.22
C SER A 125 3.11 -6.50 -5.62
N PHE A 126 2.76 -5.24 -5.35
CA PHE A 126 3.61 -4.07 -5.56
C PHE A 126 4.78 -3.98 -4.57
N VAL A 127 4.84 -4.80 -3.53
CA VAL A 127 5.97 -4.82 -2.58
C VAL A 127 7.30 -5.00 -3.31
N ARG A 128 7.28 -5.75 -4.44
CA ARG A 128 8.45 -5.97 -5.30
C ARG A 128 8.85 -4.77 -6.15
N ALA A 129 7.94 -3.82 -6.36
CA ALA A 129 8.20 -2.58 -7.09
C ALA A 129 8.84 -1.50 -6.19
N ILE A 130 8.64 -1.58 -4.86
CA ILE A 130 9.12 -0.57 -3.90
C ILE A 130 10.63 -0.32 -4.00
N PRO A 131 11.52 -1.34 -4.08
CA PRO A 131 12.96 -1.07 -4.28
C PRO A 131 13.26 -0.25 -5.53
N GLY A 132 12.50 -0.47 -6.61
CA GLY A 132 12.62 0.31 -7.85
C GLY A 132 12.14 1.75 -7.67
N PHE A 133 11.10 1.97 -6.86
CA PHE A 133 10.60 3.32 -6.54
C PHE A 133 11.63 4.10 -5.75
N ILE A 134 12.19 3.50 -4.69
CA ILE A 134 13.25 4.10 -3.88
C ILE A 134 14.43 4.51 -4.76
N LYS A 135 14.96 3.59 -5.58
CA LYS A 135 16.12 3.86 -6.46
C LYS A 135 15.90 5.02 -7.42
N ARG A 136 14.70 5.12 -8.01
CA ARG A 136 14.37 6.23 -8.93
C ARG A 136 14.13 7.55 -8.22
N SER A 137 13.89 7.52 -6.92
CA SER A 137 13.66 8.69 -6.08
C SER A 137 14.91 9.12 -5.30
N VAL A 138 16.03 8.41 -5.42
CA VAL A 138 17.31 8.87 -4.83
C VAL A 138 17.67 10.24 -5.41
N GLY A 139 18.00 11.19 -4.54
CA GLY A 139 18.28 12.57 -4.90
C GLY A 139 17.06 13.49 -4.84
N TYR A 140 15.86 12.95 -4.62
CA TYR A 140 14.68 13.77 -4.32
C TYR A 140 14.75 14.19 -2.85
N ASP A 141 14.22 15.37 -2.53
CA ASP A 141 14.14 15.88 -1.15
C ASP A 141 12.97 15.24 -0.40
N ILE A 142 13.03 13.91 -0.23
CA ILE A 142 12.03 13.12 0.50
C ILE A 142 12.74 12.14 1.45
N PRO A 143 12.14 11.80 2.60
CA PRO A 143 12.79 11.04 3.67
C PRO A 143 12.86 9.52 3.38
N LEU A 144 13.53 9.13 2.29
CA LEU A 144 13.70 7.72 1.90
C LEU A 144 14.37 6.88 3.01
N HIS A 145 15.23 7.50 3.84
CA HIS A 145 15.93 6.84 4.93
C HIS A 145 14.99 6.24 5.99
N ARG A 146 13.72 6.68 6.04
CA ARG A 146 12.69 6.12 6.91
C ARG A 146 12.12 4.78 6.40
N ILE A 147 12.56 4.28 5.24
CA ILE A 147 12.11 2.99 4.68
C ILE A 147 13.15 1.89 4.96
N VAL A 148 12.72 0.82 5.59
CA VAL A 148 13.54 -0.36 5.92
C VAL A 148 12.99 -1.63 5.30
N ASN A 149 13.76 -2.72 5.34
CA ASN A 149 13.25 -4.01 4.90
C ASN A 149 12.29 -4.64 5.94
N ALA A 150 11.75 -5.83 5.64
CA ALA A 150 10.79 -6.51 6.51
C ALA A 150 11.32 -6.83 7.92
N GLN A 151 12.64 -6.94 8.10
CA GLN A 151 13.31 -7.21 9.38
C GLN A 151 13.89 -5.95 10.03
N GLY A 152 13.57 -4.75 9.54
CA GLY A 152 14.13 -3.50 10.06
C GLY A 152 15.57 -3.22 9.62
N LYS A 153 16.16 -4.02 8.74
CA LYS A 153 17.51 -3.77 8.22
C LYS A 153 17.53 -2.58 7.27
N LEU A 154 18.61 -1.81 7.37
CA LEU A 154 18.89 -0.70 6.47
C LEU A 154 19.16 -1.19 5.05
N LEU A 155 18.91 -0.31 4.10
CA LEU A 155 18.99 -0.53 2.67
C LEU A 155 20.31 0.04 2.15
N THR A 156 21.14 -0.82 1.57
CA THR A 156 22.50 -0.46 1.13
C THR A 156 22.55 0.57 0.01
N TYR A 157 21.42 0.85 -0.64
CA TYR A 157 21.31 1.78 -1.75
C TYR A 157 20.64 3.10 -1.38
N ILE A 158 20.38 3.34 -0.08
CA ILE A 158 19.99 4.65 0.44
C ILE A 158 21.22 5.33 1.06
N PRO A 159 21.69 6.47 0.51
CA PRO A 159 22.85 7.17 1.04
C PRO A 159 22.64 7.61 2.50
N ASN A 160 23.65 7.36 3.33
CA ASN A 160 23.74 7.80 4.73
C ASN A 160 22.50 7.46 5.58
N GLN A 161 21.85 6.33 5.28
CA GLN A 161 20.58 5.99 5.93
C GLN A 161 20.70 5.92 7.47
N ALA A 162 21.78 5.34 7.98
CA ALA A 162 21.99 5.20 9.43
C ALA A 162 22.18 6.54 10.15
N GLU A 163 22.94 7.45 9.54
CA GLU A 163 23.21 8.79 10.07
C GLU A 163 21.91 9.59 10.13
N LYS A 164 21.18 9.66 9.02
CA LYS A 164 19.89 10.39 8.95
C LYS A 164 18.84 9.85 9.91
N LEU A 165 18.83 8.54 10.17
CA LEU A 165 17.95 7.93 11.16
C LEU A 165 18.38 8.31 12.59
N SER A 166 19.68 8.29 12.87
CA SER A 166 20.24 8.70 14.16
C SER A 166 19.95 10.19 14.46
N ASP A 167 20.04 11.06 13.46
CA ASP A 167 19.70 12.49 13.57
C ASP A 167 18.24 12.72 13.95
N GLU A 168 17.36 11.77 13.62
CA GLU A 168 15.95 11.76 14.00
C GLU A 168 15.67 11.01 15.31
N GLY A 169 16.72 10.59 16.03
CA GLY A 169 16.62 9.86 17.28
C GLY A 169 16.29 8.37 17.14
N VAL A 170 16.39 7.79 15.94
CA VAL A 170 16.21 6.36 15.72
C VAL A 170 17.50 5.62 16.04
N GLN A 171 17.43 4.67 16.98
CA GLN A 171 18.60 3.86 17.35
C GLN A 171 18.86 2.81 16.26
N VAL A 172 20.06 2.84 15.69
CA VAL A 172 20.52 1.87 14.68
C VAL A 172 21.51 0.90 15.31
N GLU A 173 21.08 -0.35 15.48
CA GLU A 173 21.93 -1.43 15.92
C GLU A 173 22.86 -1.88 14.79
N VAL A 174 24.16 -1.88 15.06
CA VAL A 174 25.15 -2.40 14.13
C VAL A 174 25.31 -3.89 14.36
N LYS A 175 24.86 -4.71 13.41
CA LYS A 175 25.08 -6.17 13.44
C LYS A 175 26.16 -6.55 12.44
N THR A 176 27.26 -7.09 12.94
CA THR A 176 28.31 -7.72 12.14
C THR A 176 27.83 -9.10 11.68
N GLY A 177 27.64 -9.27 10.37
CA GLY A 177 27.28 -10.56 9.79
C GLY A 177 28.47 -11.53 9.78
N LEU A 178 28.17 -12.83 9.63
CA LEU A 178 29.15 -13.92 9.47
C LEU A 178 30.12 -13.71 8.29
N SER A 179 29.73 -12.90 7.30
CA SER A 179 30.56 -12.54 6.15
C SER A 179 31.36 -11.24 6.33
N GLY A 180 31.43 -10.69 7.55
CA GLY A 180 32.07 -9.40 7.84
C GLY A 180 31.31 -8.18 7.31
N SER A 181 30.09 -8.34 6.78
CA SER A 181 29.26 -7.22 6.34
C SER A 181 28.54 -6.61 7.54
N THR A 182 28.76 -5.32 7.74
CA THR A 182 28.10 -4.52 8.77
C THR A 182 26.77 -4.02 8.21
N LEU A 183 25.65 -4.54 8.71
CA LEU A 183 24.33 -4.08 8.33
C LEU A 183 23.63 -3.50 9.55
N GLY A 184 23.34 -2.20 9.49
CA GLY A 184 22.51 -1.54 10.49
C GLY A 184 21.08 -2.11 10.49
N ALA A 185 20.45 -2.18 11.65
CA ALA A 185 19.06 -2.52 11.81
C ALA A 185 18.38 -1.60 12.82
N VAL A 186 17.11 -1.31 12.59
CA VAL A 186 16.25 -0.56 13.50
C VAL A 186 15.37 -1.53 14.27
N ASP A 187 15.18 -1.29 15.56
CA ASP A 187 14.16 -1.99 16.33
C ASP A 187 12.75 -1.55 15.89
N LEU A 188 12.06 -2.46 15.21
CA LEU A 188 10.70 -2.23 14.74
C LEU A 188 9.69 -2.10 15.88
N ALA A 189 9.93 -2.68 17.05
CA ALA A 189 9.00 -2.55 18.17
C ALA A 189 8.91 -1.09 18.66
N SER A 190 10.04 -0.38 18.62
CA SER A 190 10.14 1.01 19.09
C SER A 190 9.80 2.04 18.00
N HIS A 191 10.18 1.78 16.76
CA HIS A 191 10.19 2.81 15.70
C HIS A 191 9.23 2.56 14.53
N LEU A 192 8.57 1.40 14.42
CA LEU A 192 7.63 1.16 13.33
C LEU A 192 6.44 2.13 13.43
N TRP A 193 6.17 2.84 12.33
CA TRP A 193 4.97 3.65 12.21
C TRP A 193 3.77 2.75 11.89
N GLN A 194 2.67 2.94 12.63
CA GLN A 194 1.45 2.13 12.48
C GLN A 194 0.33 2.83 11.69
N GLY A 195 0.59 4.04 11.16
CA GLY A 195 -0.45 4.90 10.59
C GLY A 195 -1.09 5.73 11.67
#